data_AF-A0A846DIW2-F1
#
_entry.id   AF-A0A846DIW2-F1
#
_cell.length_a   1.000
_cell.length_b   1.000
_cell.length_c   1.000
_cell.angle_alpha   90.00
_cell.angle_beta   90.00
_cell.angle_gamma   90.00
#
_symmetry.space_group_name_H-M   'P 1'
#
loop_
_entity.id
_entity.type
_entity.pdbx_description
1 polymer ?
#
loop_
_entity_poly.entity_id
_entity_poly.type
_entity_poly.pdbx_seq_one_letter_code
_entity_poly.pdbx_strand_id
1 'polypeptide(L)' 'MVVVPGFKLTETLFVDKKIILHKGIDDTSKQSVLIKILLLADASLEDITQFKQEYQISETINC' A
#
# COMPACT_ATOMS: atom_id res chain seq x y z
N MET A 1 10.87 6.23 8.79
CA MET A 1 10.99 6.05 7.33
C MET A 1 10.52 4.64 7.03
N VAL A 2 9.44 4.46 6.26
CA VAL A 2 8.87 3.14 5.99
C VAL A 2 9.69 2.44 4.91
N VAL A 3 10.05 1.17 5.14
CA VAL A 3 10.76 0.33 4.18
C VAL A 3 9.81 -0.78 3.77
N VAL A 4 9.61 -0.94 2.45
CA VAL A 4 8.78 -2.01 1.89
C VAL A 4 9.71 -2.95 1.11
N PRO A 5 10.00 -4.17 1.61
CA PRO A 5 10.93 -5.08 0.96
C PRO A 5 10.54 -5.37 -0.50
N GLY A 6 11.50 -5.33 -1.42
CA GLY A 6 11.29 -5.55 -2.85
C GLY A 6 10.77 -4.33 -3.61
N PHE A 7 10.56 -3.19 -2.93
CA PHE A 7 10.10 -1.97 -3.57
C PHE A 7 10.92 -0.75 -3.13
N LYS A 8 11.25 0.10 -4.10
CA LYS A 8 11.84 1.40 -3.85
C LYS A 8 10.75 2.48 -3.86
N LEU A 9 10.46 3.07 -2.70
CA LEU A 9 9.57 4.24 -2.60
C LEU A 9 10.25 5.46 -3.25
N THR A 10 9.52 6.17 -4.13
CA THR A 10 10.05 7.32 -4.87
C THR A 10 9.38 8.63 -4.47
N GLU A 11 8.06 8.62 -4.34
CA GLU A 11 7.26 9.83 -4.08
C GLU A 11 6.09 9.51 -3.16
N THR A 12 5.70 10.47 -2.32
CA THR A 12 4.46 10.38 -1.52
C THR A 12 3.37 11.12 -2.28
N LEU A 13 2.32 10.42 -2.67
CA LEU A 13 1.21 10.98 -3.46
C LEU A 13 0.08 11.49 -2.56
N PHE A 14 -0.13 10.81 -1.42
CA PHE A 14 -1.19 11.15 -0.49
C PHE A 14 -0.86 10.68 0.92
N VAL A 15 -1.26 11.48 1.89
CA VAL A 15 -1.11 11.19 3.32
C VAL A 15 -2.43 11.50 4.00
N ASP A 16 -2.98 10.50 4.67
CA ASP A 16 -4.08 10.60 5.63
C ASP A 16 -3.60 10.07 6.99
N LYS A 17 -4.38 10.30 8.04
CA LYS A 17 -4.06 9.90 9.42
C LYS A 17 -3.71 8.42 9.54
N LYS A 18 -4.36 7.57 8.75
CA LYS A 18 -4.22 6.11 8.80
C LYS A 18 -3.66 5.49 7.52
N ILE A 19 -3.57 6.22 6.42
CA ILE A 19 -3.13 5.68 5.12
C ILE A 19 -2.09 6.58 4.50
N ILE A 20 -1.04 5.98 3.93
CA ILE A 20 -0.11 6.67 3.05
C ILE A 20 -0.09 5.98 1.69
N LEU A 21 -0.18 6.76 0.62
CA LEU A 21 0.03 6.29 -0.74
C LEU A 21 1.35 6.81 -1.27
N HIS A 22 2.19 5.87 -1.70
CA HIS A 22 3.44 6.16 -2.37
C HIS A 22 3.42 5.68 -3.81
N LYS A 23 4.15 6.40 -4.66
CA LYS A 23 4.68 5.84 -5.89
C LYS A 23 5.97 5.10 -5.56
N GLY A 24 6.17 3.95 -6.20
CA GLY A 24 7.40 3.19 -6.06
C GLY A 24 7.78 2.46 -7.34
N ILE A 25 8.90 1.76 -7.27
CA ILE A 25 9.41 0.89 -8.32
C ILE A 25 9.57 -0.50 -7.72
N ASP A 26 9.00 -1.52 -8.37
CA ASP A 26 9.29 -2.92 -8.04
C ASP A 26 10.72 -3.27 -8.45
N ASP A 27 11.51 -3.78 -7.52
CA ASP A 27 12.91 -4.12 -7.76
C ASP A 27 13.06 -5.30 -8.75
N THR A 28 12.06 -6.16 -8.87
CA THR A 28 12.08 -7.32 -9.78
C THR A 28 11.70 -6.91 -11.20
N SER A 29 10.50 -6.38 -11.39
CA SER A 29 9.98 -6.05 -12.73
C SER A 29 10.46 -4.70 -13.27
N LYS A 30 11.04 -3.85 -12.40
CA LYS A 30 11.37 -2.44 -12.68
C LYS A 30 10.15 -1.59 -13.09
N GLN A 31 8.94 -2.08 -12.87
CA GLN A 31 7.72 -1.35 -13.17
C GLN A 31 7.39 -0.32 -12.09
N SER A 32 6.76 0.77 -12.50
CA SER A 32 6.20 1.75 -11.58
C SER A 32 4.94 1.18 -10.94
N VAL A 33 4.85 1.24 -9.61
CA VAL A 33 3.72 0.73 -8.84
C VAL A 33 3.19 1.79 -7.88
N LEU A 34 1.94 1.62 -7.46
CA LEU A 34 1.35 2.36 -6.34
C LEU A 34 1.36 1.46 -5.10
N ILE A 35 1.85 2.00 -4.00
CA ILE A 35 2.00 1.28 -2.73
C ILE A 35 1.13 1.99 -1.69
N LYS A 36 0.04 1.33 -1.29
CA LYS A 36 -0.87 1.77 -0.23
C LYS A 36 -0.44 1.15 1.09
N ILE A 37 -0.17 1.98 2.10
CA ILE A 37 0.30 1.56 3.43
C ILE A 37 -0.74 1.97 4.46
N LEU A 38 -1.20 1.01 5.27
CA LEU A 38 -2.02 1.26 6.45
C LEU A 38 -1.12 1.45 7.68
N LEU A 39 -1.27 2.57 8.37
CA LEU A 39 -0.55 2.90 9.60
C LEU A 39 -1.27 2.27 10.80
N LEU A 40 -0.72 1.18 11.32
CA LEU A 40 -1.36 0.43 12.42
C LEU A 40 -1.49 1.21 13.73
N ALA A 41 -0.64 2.23 13.96
CA ALA A 41 -0.71 3.06 15.16
C ALA A 41 -2.04 3.83 15.28
N ASP A 42 -2.67 4.14 14.14
CA ASP A 42 -3.89 4.94 14.04
C ASP A 42 -5.08 4.14 13.47
N ALA A 43 -4.89 2.86 13.17
CA ALA A 43 -5.90 2.01 12.52
C ALA A 43 -6.72 1.21 13.55
N SER A 44 -8.03 1.13 13.32
CA SER A 44 -8.92 0.24 14.05
C SER A 44 -8.92 -1.18 13.49
N LEU A 45 -9.51 -2.13 14.21
CA LEU A 45 -9.75 -3.49 13.69
C LEU A 45 -10.63 -3.49 12.44
N GLU A 46 -11.58 -2.55 12.35
CA GLU A 46 -12.42 -2.38 11.18
C GLU A 46 -11.60 -1.93 9.97
N ASP A 47 -10.71 -0.95 10.15
CA ASP A 47 -9.81 -0.48 9.08
C ASP A 47 -8.92 -1.62 8.55
N ILE A 48 -8.36 -2.45 9.44
CA ILE A 48 -7.55 -3.61 9.06
C ILE A 48 -8.39 -4.64 8.28
N THR A 49 -9.61 -4.90 8.74
CA THR A 49 -10.53 -5.84 8.09
C THR A 49 -10.91 -5.36 6.70
N GLN A 50 -11.26 -4.08 6.58
CA GLN A 50 -11.57 -3.46 5.30
C GLN A 50 -10.36 -3.51 4.35
N PHE A 51 -9.16 -3.16 4.83
CA PHE A 51 -7.94 -3.20 4.01
C PHE A 51 -7.65 -4.60 3.46
N LYS A 52 -7.89 -5.64 4.27
CA LYS A 52 -7.77 -7.04 3.83
C LYS A 52 -8.82 -7.39 2.78
N GLN A 53 -10.07 -6.96 2.96
CA GLN A 53 -11.13 -7.19 1.98
C GLN A 53 -10.83 -6.50 0.65
N GLU A 54 -10.36 -5.24 0.68
CA GLU A 54 -9.93 -4.51 -0.52
C GLU A 54 -8.84 -5.28 -1.29
N TYR A 55 -7.83 -5.79 -0.57
CA TYR A 55 -6.78 -6.63 -1.18
C TYR A 55 -7.38 -7.87 -1.85
N GLN A 56 -8.22 -8.62 -1.14
CA GLN A 56 -8.85 -9.84 -1.67
C GLN A 56 -9.69 -9.57 -2.91
N ILE A 57 -10.46 -8.46 -2.92
CA ILE A 57 -11.25 -8.06 -4.09
C ILE A 57 -10.33 -7.71 -5.26
N SER A 58 -9.25 -6.96 -5.02
CA SER A 58 -8.33 -6.56 -6.10
C SER A 58 -7.68 -7.76 -6.80
N GLU A 59 -7.34 -8.81 -6.04
CA GLU A 59 -6.80 -10.07 -6.59
C GLU A 59 -7.82 -10.80 -7.48
N THR A 60 -9.12 -10.68 -7.19
CA THR A 60 -10.18 -11.30 -8.02
C THR A 60 -10.48 -10.54 -9.32
N ILE A 61 -10.13 -9.26 -9.40
CA ILE A 61 -10.42 -8.41 -10.58
C ILE A 61 -9.31 -8.51 -11.63
N ASN A 62 -8.05 -8.74 -11.22
CA ASN A 62 -6.89 -8.83 -12.10
C ASN A 62 -6.77 -10.19 -12.84
N CYS A 63 -7.90 -10.72 -13.35
CA CYS A 63 -7.94 -11.90 -14.20
C CYS A 63 -7.17 -11.72 -15.52
#